data_AF-A0A844DYA0-F1
#
_entry.id   AF-A0A844DYA0-F1
#
_cell.length_a   1.000
_cell.length_b   1.000
_cell.length_c   1.000
_cell.angle_alpha   90.00
_cell.angle_beta   90.00
_cell.angle_gamma   90.00
#
_symmetry.space_group_name_H-M   'P 1'
#
loop_
_entity.id
_entity.type
_entity.pdbx_description
1 polymer ?
#
loop_
_entity_poly.entity_id
_entity_poly.type
_entity_poly.pdbx_seq_one_letter_code
_entity_poly.pdbx_strand_id
1 'polypeptide(L)'
;MEMICAMVRQLTQDLTPEEIQKSGFDTYYIDHTLGLWPAAASGIPHNACEYQSKGDPITDLFENMAAEQKARTTYDNILRLVKDPEVCDPIRFLREREVVHFQRFGEGLRLVTDRLNSKNFYAFNPAFDAKSSC
;
A
#
# COMPACT_ATOMS: atom_id res chain seq x y z
N MET A 1 -3.89 -6.50 -4.13
CA MET A 1 -5.04 -5.84 -4.79
C MET A 1 -6.27 -6.74 -4.89
N GLU A 2 -6.15 -7.98 -5.39
CA GLU A 2 -7.29 -8.90 -5.54
C GLU A 2 -8.17 -9.03 -4.28
N MET A 3 -7.60 -9.24 -3.10
CA MET A 3 -8.36 -9.38 -1.85
C MET A 3 -9.18 -8.12 -1.50
N ILE A 4 -8.59 -6.93 -1.61
CA ILE A 4 -9.30 -5.66 -1.34
C ILE A 4 -10.44 -5.46 -2.34
N CYS A 5 -10.17 -5.70 -3.62
CA CYS A 5 -11.19 -5.60 -4.67
C CYS A 5 -12.35 -6.59 -4.44
N ALA A 6 -12.05 -7.82 -4.02
CA ALA A 6 -13.05 -8.82 -3.69
C ALA A 6 -13.91 -8.39 -2.49
N MET A 7 -13.31 -7.86 -1.42
CA MET A 7 -14.05 -7.33 -0.27
C MET A 7 -14.97 -6.19 -0.67
N VAL A 8 -14.47 -5.20 -1.42
CA VAL A 8 -15.30 -4.08 -1.89
C VAL A 8 -16.47 -4.60 -2.72
N ARG A 9 -16.22 -5.53 -3.65
CA ARG A 9 -17.28 -6.15 -4.45
C ARG A 9 -18.30 -6.90 -3.60
N GLN A 10 -17.87 -7.64 -2.59
CA GLN A 10 -18.79 -8.38 -1.71
C GLN A 10 -19.66 -7.45 -0.86
N LEU A 11 -19.13 -6.29 -0.45
CA LEU A 11 -19.87 -5.28 0.29
C LEU A 11 -20.85 -4.49 -0.58
N THR A 12 -20.60 -4.38 -1.88
CA THR A 12 -21.40 -3.55 -2.78
C THR A 12 -22.29 -4.32 -3.73
N GLN A 13 -22.04 -5.61 -3.97
CA GLN A 13 -22.90 -6.43 -4.82
C GLN A 13 -24.30 -6.49 -4.21
N ASP A 14 -25.30 -6.33 -5.08
CA ASP A 14 -26.73 -6.44 -4.75
C ASP A 14 -27.30 -5.36 -3.81
N LEU A 15 -26.56 -4.27 -3.56
CA LEU A 15 -27.11 -3.12 -2.84
C LEU A 15 -28.33 -2.52 -3.55
N THR A 16 -29.38 -2.30 -2.78
CA THR A 16 -30.58 -1.57 -3.25
C THR A 16 -30.32 -0.05 -3.27
N PRO A 17 -31.09 0.73 -4.06
CA PRO A 17 -30.99 2.19 -4.05
C PRO A 17 -31.14 2.81 -2.65
N GLU A 18 -31.98 2.23 -1.79
CA GLU A 18 -32.19 2.69 -0.41
C GLU A 18 -30.95 2.46 0.46
N GLU A 19 -30.30 1.30 0.33
CA GLU A 19 -29.07 0.99 1.06
C GLU A 19 -27.90 1.87 0.60
N ILE A 20 -27.79 2.13 -0.72
CA ILE A 20 -26.77 3.03 -1.29
C ILE A 20 -26.90 4.43 -0.69
N GLN A 21 -28.12 4.96 -0.62
CA GLN A 21 -28.36 6.29 -0.07
C GLN A 21 -28.09 6.33 1.45
N LYS A 22 -28.48 5.28 2.18
CA LYS A 22 -28.28 5.20 3.64
C LYS A 22 -26.81 5.04 4.04
N SER A 23 -25.99 4.36 3.22
CA SER A 23 -24.57 4.14 3.50
C SER A 23 -23.66 5.32 3.15
N GLY A 24 -24.16 6.31 2.40
CA GLY A 24 -23.35 7.40 1.84
C GLY A 24 -22.48 6.95 0.66
N PHE A 25 -22.82 5.84 0.01
CA PHE A 25 -22.14 5.33 -1.20
C PHE A 25 -22.76 5.89 -2.50
N ASP A 26 -23.74 6.77 -2.37
CA ASP A 26 -24.48 7.42 -3.46
C ASP A 26 -23.57 8.18 -4.42
N THR A 27 -22.62 8.96 -3.90
CA THR A 27 -21.65 9.71 -4.72
C THR A 27 -20.82 8.78 -5.61
N TYR A 28 -20.25 7.71 -5.02
CA TYR A 28 -19.52 6.70 -5.78
C TYR A 28 -20.43 5.98 -6.79
N TYR A 29 -21.67 5.66 -6.42
CA TYR A 29 -22.62 4.99 -7.29
C TYR A 29 -23.01 5.84 -8.51
N ILE A 30 -23.16 7.15 -8.36
CA ILE A 30 -23.47 8.06 -9.46
C ILE A 30 -22.35 8.01 -10.52
N ASP A 31 -21.09 8.00 -10.09
CA ASP A 31 -19.95 8.02 -11.00
C ASP A 31 -19.59 6.63 -11.57
N HIS A 32 -19.79 5.57 -10.78
CA HIS A 32 -19.21 4.24 -11.05
C HIS A 32 -20.18 3.07 -10.88
N THR A 33 -21.45 3.32 -10.54
CA THR A 33 -22.43 2.29 -10.18
C THR A 33 -21.86 1.40 -9.06
N LEU A 34 -21.75 0.09 -9.28
CA LEU A 34 -21.13 -0.86 -8.36
C LEU A 34 -19.79 -1.39 -8.91
N GLY A 35 -19.27 -0.75 -9.96
CA GLY A 35 -17.98 -1.08 -10.55
C GLY A 35 -16.83 -0.75 -9.62
N LEU A 36 -15.73 -1.50 -9.75
CA LEU A 36 -14.50 -1.21 -9.01
C LEU A 36 -13.74 -0.06 -9.71
N TRP A 37 -13.58 1.04 -9.01
CA TRP A 37 -12.81 2.21 -9.42
C TRP A 37 -11.81 2.56 -8.32
N PRO A 38 -10.50 2.26 -8.52
CA PRO A 38 -9.50 2.44 -7.48
C PRO A 38 -9.30 3.91 -7.10
N ALA A 39 -9.68 4.24 -5.87
CA ALA A 39 -9.42 5.53 -5.26
C ALA A 39 -9.24 5.40 -3.74
N ALA A 40 -8.58 6.40 -3.16
CA ALA A 40 -8.53 6.55 -1.71
C ALA A 40 -9.93 6.79 -1.14
N ALA A 41 -10.12 6.53 0.16
CA ALA A 41 -11.39 6.80 0.85
C ALA A 41 -11.82 8.29 0.77
N SER A 42 -10.89 9.21 0.53
CA SER A 42 -11.15 10.63 0.29
C SER A 42 -11.46 10.99 -1.17
N GLY A 43 -11.58 10.00 -2.06
CA GLY A 43 -11.91 10.19 -3.48
C GLY A 43 -10.73 10.48 -4.41
N ILE A 44 -9.48 10.43 -3.92
CA ILE A 44 -8.30 10.67 -4.77
C ILE A 44 -8.07 9.46 -5.69
N PRO A 45 -8.07 9.64 -7.03
CA PRO A 45 -7.89 8.54 -7.96
C PRO A 45 -6.48 7.97 -7.90
N HIS A 46 -6.37 6.64 -7.97
CA HIS A 46 -5.08 5.98 -8.11
C HIS A 46 -4.39 6.42 -9.40
N ASN A 47 -3.14 6.87 -9.30
CA ASN A 47 -2.38 7.38 -10.44
C ASN A 47 -0.87 7.13 -10.27
N ALA A 48 -0.07 7.54 -11.26
CA ALA A 48 1.36 7.27 -11.29
C ALA A 48 2.16 7.96 -10.16
N CYS A 49 1.63 9.02 -9.53
CA CYS A 49 2.29 9.73 -8.45
C CYS A 49 2.44 8.88 -7.18
N GLU A 50 1.68 7.79 -7.04
CA GLU A 50 1.80 6.88 -5.89
C GLU A 50 3.07 6.01 -5.96
N TYR A 51 3.74 5.93 -7.12
CA TYR A 51 4.97 5.17 -7.30
C TYR A 51 6.20 6.07 -7.13
N GLN A 52 6.73 6.14 -5.91
CA GLN A 52 7.92 6.93 -5.56
C GLN A 52 9.22 6.17 -5.86
N SER A 53 9.46 5.82 -7.12
CA SER A 53 10.67 5.11 -7.57
C SER A 53 11.74 6.06 -8.10
N LYS A 54 12.99 5.88 -7.67
CA LYS A 54 14.13 6.73 -8.01
C LYS A 54 15.31 5.97 -8.61
N GLY A 55 15.35 4.65 -8.52
CA GLY A 55 16.42 3.83 -9.07
C GLY A 55 17.71 3.88 -8.23
N ASP A 56 17.64 4.39 -7.01
CA ASP A 56 18.69 4.27 -6.00
C ASP A 56 18.22 3.25 -4.95
N PRO A 57 18.96 2.15 -4.73
CA PRO A 57 18.49 1.08 -3.84
C PRO A 57 18.23 1.51 -2.40
N ILE A 58 19.02 2.45 -1.85
CA ILE A 58 18.82 2.93 -0.48
C ILE A 58 17.52 3.73 -0.44
N THR A 59 17.36 4.68 -1.35
CA THR A 59 16.18 5.55 -1.47
C THR A 59 14.90 4.73 -1.64
N ASP A 60 14.90 3.79 -2.59
CA ASP A 60 13.73 2.98 -2.92
C ASP A 60 13.37 2.02 -1.76
N LEU A 61 14.36 1.48 -1.02
CA LEU A 61 14.09 0.64 0.15
C LEU A 61 13.50 1.44 1.32
N PHE A 62 13.94 2.68 1.54
CA PHE A 62 13.31 3.56 2.53
C PHE A 62 11.87 3.89 2.16
N GLU A 63 11.61 4.21 0.89
CA GLU A 63 10.24 4.45 0.43
C GLU A 63 9.35 3.21 0.63
N ASN A 64 9.84 2.02 0.26
CA ASN A 64 9.10 0.77 0.46
C ASN A 64 8.77 0.55 1.95
N MET A 65 9.74 0.73 2.85
CA MET A 65 9.49 0.64 4.29
C MET A 65 8.43 1.66 4.77
N ALA A 66 8.49 2.90 4.27
CA ALA A 66 7.50 3.92 4.60
C ALA A 66 6.11 3.57 4.07
N ALA A 67 6.02 3.04 2.85
CA ALA A 67 4.77 2.58 2.23
C ALA A 67 4.09 1.49 3.07
N GLU A 68 4.85 0.48 3.51
CA GLU A 68 4.32 -0.61 4.35
C GLU A 68 3.80 -0.09 5.71
N GLN A 69 4.49 0.87 6.33
CA GLN A 69 4.02 1.48 7.59
C GLN A 69 2.74 2.30 7.42
N LYS A 70 2.63 3.05 6.31
CA LYS A 70 1.41 3.79 5.97
C LYS A 70 0.25 2.81 5.75
N ALA A 71 0.45 1.74 4.98
CA ALA A 71 -0.56 0.71 4.72
C ALA A 71 -1.01 0.01 6.01
N ARG A 72 -0.07 -0.46 6.84
CA ARG A 72 -0.33 -1.06 8.16
C ARG A 72 -1.18 -0.15 9.06
N THR A 73 -0.87 1.15 9.08
CA THR A 73 -1.62 2.14 9.87
C THR A 73 -3.04 2.36 9.34
N THR A 74 -3.21 2.38 8.02
CA THR A 74 -4.54 2.41 7.38
C THR A 74 -5.36 1.18 7.78
N TYR A 75 -4.78 -0.01 7.78
CA TYR A 75 -5.47 -1.22 8.25
C TYR A 75 -5.82 -1.16 9.73
N ASP A 76 -4.96 -0.64 10.60
CA ASP A 76 -5.33 -0.40 12.00
C ASP A 76 -6.55 0.54 12.11
N ASN A 77 -6.63 1.59 11.30
CA ASN A 77 -7.75 2.52 11.30
C ASN A 77 -9.06 1.83 10.87
N ILE A 78 -9.02 0.99 9.84
CA ILE A 78 -10.17 0.17 9.43
C ILE A 78 -10.62 -0.72 10.59
N LEU A 79 -9.69 -1.43 11.25
CA LEU A 79 -10.00 -2.32 12.38
C LEU A 79 -10.53 -1.58 13.62
N ARG A 80 -10.26 -0.27 13.76
CA ARG A 80 -10.88 0.56 14.80
C ARG A 80 -12.36 0.80 14.51
N LEU A 81 -12.73 1.03 13.25
CA LEU A 81 -14.09 1.38 12.82
C LEU A 81 -14.98 0.17 12.56
N VAL A 82 -14.44 -0.87 11.93
CA VAL A 82 -15.19 -2.05 11.50
C VAL A 82 -15.04 -3.18 12.52
N LYS A 83 -16.12 -3.94 12.75
CA LYS A 83 -16.16 -5.08 13.68
C LYS A 83 -16.67 -6.38 13.06
N ASP A 84 -17.19 -6.33 11.84
CA ASP A 84 -17.64 -7.52 11.11
C ASP A 84 -16.44 -8.44 10.84
N PRO A 85 -16.44 -9.70 11.31
CA PRO A 85 -15.37 -10.67 11.05
C PRO A 85 -15.07 -10.88 9.57
N GLU A 86 -16.09 -10.87 8.70
CA GLU A 86 -15.94 -11.10 7.25
C GLU A 86 -15.08 -10.00 6.58
N VAL A 87 -15.03 -8.81 7.19
CA VAL A 87 -14.15 -7.71 6.77
C VAL A 87 -12.86 -7.68 7.58
N CYS A 88 -12.94 -7.91 8.89
CA CYS A 88 -11.80 -7.76 9.79
C CYS A 88 -10.74 -8.83 9.60
N ASP A 89 -11.10 -10.08 9.34
CA ASP A 89 -10.13 -11.17 9.23
C ASP A 89 -9.22 -11.03 8.01
N PRO A 90 -9.73 -10.73 6.79
CA PRO A 90 -8.87 -10.38 5.66
C PRO A 90 -7.96 -9.18 5.94
N ILE A 91 -8.45 -8.15 6.64
CA ILE A 91 -7.67 -6.96 6.97
C ILE A 91 -6.56 -7.28 8.00
N ARG A 92 -6.82 -8.14 8.99
CA ARG A 92 -5.80 -8.62 9.94
C ARG A 92 -4.69 -9.37 9.21
N PHE A 93 -5.06 -10.25 8.28
CA PHE A 93 -4.10 -10.96 7.44
C PHE A 93 -3.24 -10.00 6.62
N LEU A 94 -3.85 -9.04 5.91
CA LEU A 94 -3.10 -8.05 5.12
C LEU A 94 -2.18 -7.20 6.01
N ARG A 95 -2.67 -6.77 7.17
CA ARG A 95 -1.88 -6.02 8.15
C ARG A 95 -0.66 -6.79 8.65
N GLU A 96 -0.80 -8.07 8.95
CA GLU A 96 0.34 -8.92 9.35
C GLU A 96 1.38 -9.02 8.24
N ARG A 97 0.93 -9.09 6.97
CA ARG A 97 1.81 -9.07 5.83
C ARG A 97 2.60 -7.77 5.70
N GLU A 98 2.00 -6.60 5.98
CA GLU A 98 2.76 -5.35 5.91
C GLU A 98 3.86 -5.27 6.99
N VAL A 99 3.65 -5.91 8.14
CA VAL A 99 4.71 -6.05 9.15
C VAL A 99 5.86 -6.91 8.60
N VAL A 100 5.54 -8.03 7.95
CA VAL A 100 6.55 -8.89 7.31
C VAL A 100 7.25 -8.16 6.17
N HIS A 101 6.53 -7.48 5.28
CA HIS A 101 7.12 -6.71 4.18
C HIS A 101 8.04 -5.61 4.72
N PHE A 102 7.61 -4.83 5.71
CA PHE A 102 8.45 -3.82 6.37
C PHE A 102 9.75 -4.41 6.91
N GLN A 103 9.68 -5.55 7.60
CA GLN A 103 10.86 -6.24 8.12
C GLN A 103 11.78 -6.72 6.99
N ARG A 104 11.24 -7.30 5.92
CA ARG A 104 12.02 -7.77 4.76
C ARG A 104 12.68 -6.63 4.00
N PHE A 105 12.01 -5.50 3.83
CA PHE A 105 12.66 -4.31 3.24
C PHE A 105 13.75 -3.76 4.14
N GLY A 106 13.56 -3.76 5.47
CA GLY A 106 14.60 -3.40 6.43
C GLY A 106 15.83 -4.32 6.38
N GLU A 107 15.61 -5.64 6.28
CA GLU A 107 16.68 -6.62 6.03
C GLU A 107 17.40 -6.33 4.71
N GLY A 108 16.65 -6.06 3.64
CA GLY A 108 17.19 -5.67 2.34
C GLY A 108 18.06 -4.41 2.42
N LEU A 109 17.59 -3.38 3.12
CA LEU A 109 18.33 -2.13 3.33
C LEU A 109 19.63 -2.42 4.06
N ARG A 110 19.58 -3.25 5.11
CA ARG A 110 20.78 -3.63 5.85
C ARG A 110 21.80 -4.32 4.94
N LEU A 111 21.36 -5.31 4.17
CA LEU A 111 22.22 -6.04 3.23
C LEU A 111 22.85 -5.13 2.16
N VAL A 112 22.10 -4.14 1.65
CA VAL A 112 22.65 -3.14 0.73
C VAL A 112 23.73 -2.33 1.43
N THR A 113 23.45 -1.78 2.61
CA THR A 113 24.41 -0.94 3.34
C THR A 113 25.66 -1.69 3.80
N ASP A 114 25.56 -2.96 4.18
CA ASP A 114 26.71 -3.78 4.61
C ASP A 114 27.72 -4.01 3.46
N ARG A 115 27.29 -3.89 2.20
CA ARG A 115 28.16 -4.00 1.00
C ARG A 115 28.77 -2.68 0.57
N LEU A 116 28.42 -1.58 1.23
CA LEU A 116 28.88 -0.24 0.91
C LEU A 116 29.93 0.24 1.90
N ASN A 117 30.61 1.32 1.54
CA ASN A 117 31.58 1.95 2.43
C ASN A 117 30.86 2.59 3.61
N SER A 118 31.06 2.04 4.81
CA SER A 118 30.45 2.53 6.05
C SER A 118 30.85 3.94 6.47
N LYS A 119 31.91 4.51 5.87
CA LYS A 119 32.27 5.93 6.07
C LYS A 119 31.39 6.87 5.25
N ASN A 120 30.82 6.41 4.14
CA ASN A 120 29.90 7.21 3.31
C ASN A 120 29.05 6.32 2.39
N PHE A 121 27.83 6.00 2.83
CA PHE A 121 26.86 5.22 2.04
C PHE A 121 26.28 5.98 0.83
N TYR A 122 26.47 7.29 0.77
CA TYR A 122 25.89 8.18 -0.23
C TYR A 122 26.94 8.75 -1.19
N ALA A 123 28.14 8.17 -1.22
CA ALA A 123 29.22 8.64 -2.09
C ALA A 123 28.85 8.51 -3.58
N PHE A 124 28.02 7.53 -3.94
CA PHE A 124 27.56 7.25 -5.30
C PHE A 124 26.27 6.41 -5.24
N ASN A 125 25.50 6.36 -6.33
CA ASN A 125 24.37 5.43 -6.46
C ASN A 125 24.90 4.02 -6.79
N PRO A 126 24.73 3.02 -5.91
CA PRO A 126 25.32 1.70 -6.11
C PRO A 126 24.68 0.89 -7.24
N ALA A 127 23.47 1.23 -7.70
CA ALA A 127 22.83 0.58 -8.85
C ALA A 127 23.27 1.17 -10.20
N PHE A 128 23.85 2.36 -10.21
CA PHE A 128 24.17 3.08 -11.45
C PHE A 128 25.67 3.35 -11.61
N ASP A 129 26.30 3.98 -10.61
CA ASP A 129 27.67 4.49 -10.71
C ASP A 129 28.73 3.39 -10.50
N ALA A 130 28.35 2.23 -9.95
CA ALA A 130 29.27 1.14 -9.60
C ALA A 130 29.78 0.32 -10.81
N LYS A 131 29.84 0.91 -12.01
CA LYS A 131 30.38 0.27 -13.23
C LYS A 131 31.54 1.06 -13.83
N SER A 132 32.74 0.76 -13.34
CA SER A 132 33.95 0.65 -14.17
C SER A 132 35.10 -0.01 -13.40
N SER A 133 35.01 -1.33 -13.22
CA SER A 133 36.23 -2.15 -13.20
C SER A 133 36.61 -2.45 -14.65
N CYS A 134 37.36 -1.54 -15.27
CA CYS A 134 38.25 -1.79 -16.40
C CYS A 134 39.65 -1.35 -15.97
#